data_AF-A0A9N9TUU1-F1
#
_entry.id   AF-A0A9N9TUU1-F1
#
_cell.length_a   1.000
_cell.length_b   1.000
_cell.length_c   1.000
_cell.angle_alpha   90.00
_cell.angle_beta   90.00
_cell.angle_gamma   90.00
#
_symmetry.space_group_name_H-M   'P 1'
#
loop_
_entity.id
_entity.type
_entity.pdbx_description
1 polymer ?
#
loop_
_entity_poly.entity_id
_entity_poly.type
_entity_poly.pdbx_seq_one_letter_code
_entity_poly.pdbx_strand_id
1 'polypeptide(L)'
;MFRRGFQCVAIIFVLLNMDKGTEALNCYECSGPAEKGIDCEENLENVPHKMCPPNNTTCVSYRFKPPFGPSIIYRHCSLPNTCEFLSNQSLPNNYLEHCQECSSDLCNSSDNLTAFPVKIALFFMLTVSLIY
;
A
#
# COMPACT_ATOMS: atom_id res chain seq x y z
N MET A 1 24.67 25.57 28.81
CA MET A 1 24.43 25.82 27.37
C MET A 1 23.68 24.69 26.65
N PHE A 2 23.52 23.49 27.24
CA PHE A 2 22.87 22.32 26.62
C PHE A 2 21.33 22.30 26.58
N ARG A 3 20.65 23.20 27.29
CA ARG A 3 19.17 23.19 27.37
C ARG A 3 18.44 23.63 26.09
N ARG A 4 19.12 24.35 25.19
CA ARG A 4 18.50 24.88 23.94
C ARG A 4 18.44 23.86 22.80
N GLY A 5 19.36 22.89 22.76
CA GLY A 5 19.39 21.87 21.69
C GLY A 5 18.27 20.84 21.80
N PHE A 6 17.96 20.41 23.03
CA PHE A 6 16.93 19.41 23.29
C PHE A 6 15.51 19.86 22.88
N GLN A 7 15.25 21.16 23.01
CA GLN A 7 13.96 21.76 22.70
C GLN A 7 13.70 21.82 21.19
N CYS A 8 14.75 22.00 20.37
CA CYS A 8 14.62 22.01 18.91
C CYS A 8 14.34 20.60 18.36
N VAL A 9 14.98 19.57 18.93
CA VAL A 9 14.79 18.17 18.51
C VAL A 9 13.36 17.69 18.79
N ALA A 10 12.81 18.05 19.95
CA ALA A 10 11.43 17.70 20.30
C ALA A 10 10.40 18.33 19.34
N ILE A 11 10.60 19.59 18.94
CA ILE A 11 9.71 20.29 18.00
C ILE A 11 9.77 19.66 16.60
N ILE A 12 10.96 19.33 16.11
CA ILE A 12 11.13 18.65 14.82
C ILE A 12 10.47 17.27 14.86
N PHE A 13 10.63 16.53 15.96
CA PHE A 13 9.98 15.22 16.12
C PHE A 13 8.45 15.32 16.10
N VAL A 14 7.86 16.30 16.79
CA VAL A 14 6.41 16.52 16.76
C VAL A 14 5.93 16.87 15.36
N LEU A 15 6.61 17.80 14.66
CA LEU A 15 6.23 18.19 13.29
C LEU A 15 6.34 17.04 12.29
N LEU A 16 7.36 16.18 12.41
CA LEU A 16 7.51 14.99 11.57
C LEU A 16 6.46 13.90 11.83
N ASN A 17 5.75 13.96 12.96
CA ASN A 17 4.66 13.05 13.29
C ASN A 17 3.26 13.68 13.04
N MET A 18 3.18 14.93 12.56
CA MET A 18 1.89 15.57 12.23
C MET A 18 1.34 15.20 10.84
N ASP A 19 2.09 14.45 10.03
CA ASP A 19 1.58 13.92 8.77
C ASP A 19 0.73 12.69 9.03
N LYS A 20 -0.58 12.91 9.15
CA LYS A 20 -1.62 12.24 8.34
C LYS A 20 -2.85 13.14 8.32
N GLY A 21 -2.71 14.27 7.62
CA GLY A 21 -3.90 14.97 7.12
C GLY A 21 -4.77 13.96 6.35
N THR A 22 -6.08 14.06 6.53
CA THR A 22 -7.12 13.32 5.82
C THR A 22 -7.13 13.68 4.34
N GLU A 23 -6.01 13.46 3.66
CA GLU A 23 -5.94 13.55 2.22
C GLU A 23 -6.67 12.31 1.67
N ALA A 24 -7.54 12.54 0.71
CA ALA A 24 -8.30 11.47 0.12
C ALA A 24 -7.36 10.65 -0.77
N LEU A 25 -7.13 9.41 -0.34
CA LEU A 25 -6.27 8.43 -1.00
C LEU A 25 -6.76 8.20 -2.45
N ASN A 26 -5.88 8.26 -3.44
CA ASN A 26 -6.21 7.88 -4.81
C ASN A 26 -5.72 6.46 -5.12
N CYS A 27 -6.54 5.61 -5.73
CA CYS A 27 -6.15 4.25 -6.13
C CYS A 27 -6.54 3.97 -7.58
N TYR A 28 -5.80 3.08 -8.25
CA TYR A 28 -6.25 2.52 -9.54
C TYR A 28 -7.52 1.72 -9.35
N GLU A 29 -8.46 1.86 -10.28
CA GLU A 29 -9.74 1.14 -10.27
C GLU A 29 -9.92 0.39 -11.59
N CYS A 30 -9.67 -0.91 -11.57
CA CYS A 30 -9.80 -1.76 -12.75
C CYS A 30 -10.05 -3.22 -12.38
N SER A 31 -10.58 -3.96 -13.36
CA SER A 31 -10.60 -5.41 -13.31
C SER A 31 -10.35 -5.97 -14.70
N GLY A 32 -9.53 -7.01 -14.81
CA GLY A 32 -9.14 -7.56 -16.11
C GLY A 32 -8.38 -8.88 -16.00
N PRO A 33 -8.24 -9.61 -17.12
CA PRO A 33 -7.52 -10.88 -17.14
C PRO A 33 -5.99 -10.68 -17.01
N ALA A 34 -5.37 -11.48 -16.15
CA ALA A 34 -3.95 -11.40 -15.74
C ALA A 34 -2.92 -11.98 -16.75
N GLU A 35 -3.31 -12.16 -18.01
CA GLU A 35 -2.48 -12.80 -19.03
C GLU A 35 -2.48 -12.04 -20.36
N LYS A 36 -3.19 -10.91 -20.42
CA LYS A 36 -3.29 -10.11 -21.64
C LYS A 36 -2.41 -8.87 -21.63
N GLY A 37 -1.76 -8.53 -20.51
CA GLY A 37 -0.92 -7.33 -20.40
C GLY A 37 -1.66 -6.03 -20.75
N ILE A 38 -3.00 -6.04 -20.67
CA ILE A 38 -3.84 -4.93 -21.14
C ILE A 38 -4.78 -4.50 -20.01
N ASP A 39 -4.88 -3.19 -19.81
CA ASP A 39 -5.84 -2.43 -19.00
C ASP A 39 -5.85 -2.61 -17.47
N CYS A 40 -5.13 -3.55 -16.87
CA CYS A 40 -5.04 -3.64 -15.40
C CYS A 40 -3.74 -4.28 -14.86
N GLU A 41 -2.91 -4.83 -15.74
CA GLU A 41 -1.63 -5.47 -15.39
C GLU A 41 -0.45 -4.60 -15.84
N GLU A 42 -0.43 -4.21 -17.12
CA GLU A 42 0.57 -3.32 -17.72
C GLU A 42 -0.06 -1.98 -18.13
N ASN A 43 0.78 -0.95 -18.34
CA ASN A 43 0.37 0.38 -18.83
C ASN A 43 -0.68 1.09 -17.95
N LEU A 44 -0.43 1.07 -16.64
CA LEU A 44 -1.33 1.62 -15.61
C LEU A 44 -1.56 3.11 -15.71
N GLU A 45 -0.69 3.83 -16.41
CA GLU A 45 -0.84 5.25 -16.71
C GLU A 45 -2.17 5.56 -17.43
N ASN A 46 -2.72 4.60 -18.19
CA ASN A 46 -3.99 4.75 -18.90
C ASN A 46 -5.19 4.20 -18.11
N VAL A 47 -4.94 3.60 -16.95
CA VAL A 47 -5.99 2.98 -16.14
C VAL A 47 -6.68 4.06 -15.30
N PRO A 48 -8.03 4.08 -15.26
CA PRO A 48 -8.74 5.04 -14.44
C PRO A 48 -8.35 4.86 -12.97
N HIS A 49 -8.18 5.99 -12.29
CA HIS A 49 -7.98 6.05 -10.85
C HIS A 49 -9.09 6.87 -10.22
N LYS A 50 -9.40 6.55 -8.97
CA LYS A 50 -10.47 7.19 -8.23
C LYS A 50 -10.01 7.58 -6.83
N MET A 51 -10.52 8.70 -6.39
CA MET A 51 -10.38 9.19 -5.03
C MET A 51 -11.24 8.34 -4.09
N CYS A 52 -10.59 7.69 -3.13
CA CYS A 52 -11.22 6.85 -2.13
C CYS A 52 -12.01 7.69 -1.11
N PRO A 53 -13.05 7.08 -0.50
CA PRO A 53 -13.72 7.67 0.65
C PRO A 53 -12.72 8.06 1.76
N PRO A 54 -12.89 9.21 2.42
CA PRO A 54 -11.93 9.74 3.40
C PRO A 54 -11.84 8.92 4.71
N ASN A 55 -12.65 7.86 4.87
CA ASN A 55 -12.74 7.11 6.11
C ASN A 55 -12.11 5.73 5.98
N ASN A 56 -10.90 5.59 6.50
CA ASN A 56 -10.22 4.31 6.72
C ASN A 56 -10.19 3.44 5.45
N THR A 57 -9.75 4.04 4.34
CA THR A 57 -9.62 3.35 3.06
C THR A 57 -8.16 3.03 2.77
N THR A 58 -7.93 1.95 2.05
CA THR A 58 -6.64 1.46 1.59
C THR A 58 -6.76 1.12 0.11
N CYS A 59 -5.68 1.24 -0.66
CA CYS A 59 -5.65 0.68 -2.00
C CYS A 59 -5.40 -0.81 -1.90
N VAL A 60 -6.19 -1.59 -2.63
CA VAL A 60 -5.99 -3.04 -2.75
C VAL A 60 -5.70 -3.41 -4.20
N SER A 61 -4.80 -4.38 -4.38
CA SER A 61 -4.57 -5.10 -5.64
C SER A 61 -4.60 -6.59 -5.33
N TYR A 62 -5.40 -7.38 -6.04
CA TYR A 62 -5.40 -8.83 -5.87
C TYR A 62 -5.72 -9.59 -7.15
N ARG A 63 -5.28 -10.86 -7.18
CA ARG A 63 -5.44 -11.77 -8.30
C ARG A 63 -6.22 -13.00 -7.84
N PHE A 64 -7.31 -13.30 -8.53
CA PHE A 64 -8.20 -14.42 -8.20
C PHE A 64 -8.17 -15.45 -9.33
N LYS A 65 -7.95 -16.72 -8.99
CA LYS A 65 -7.95 -17.84 -9.93
C LYS A 65 -9.29 -18.56 -9.89
N PRO A 66 -10.18 -18.38 -10.89
CA PRO A 66 -11.42 -19.15 -10.98
C PRO A 66 -11.14 -20.62 -11.30
N PRO A 67 -12.11 -21.52 -11.04
CA PRO A 67 -11.96 -22.97 -11.31
C PRO A 67 -11.70 -23.26 -12.78
N PHE A 68 -12.31 -22.45 -13.65
CA PHE A 68 -12.17 -22.55 -15.08
C PHE A 68 -11.96 -21.14 -15.63
N GLY A 69 -10.77 -20.85 -16.13
CA GLY A 69 -10.47 -19.58 -16.79
C GLY A 69 -9.13 -18.95 -16.43
N PRO A 70 -8.82 -17.81 -17.07
CA PRO A 70 -7.65 -17.01 -16.72
C PRO A 70 -7.85 -16.37 -15.34
N SER A 71 -6.76 -16.04 -14.67
CA SER A 71 -6.82 -15.26 -13.44
C SER A 71 -7.34 -13.86 -13.72
N ILE A 72 -8.05 -13.28 -12.76
CA ILE A 72 -8.59 -11.92 -12.87
C ILE A 72 -7.91 -11.06 -11.82
N ILE A 73 -7.35 -9.94 -12.26
CA ILE A 73 -6.77 -8.90 -11.40
C ILE A 73 -7.87 -7.91 -11.04
N TYR A 74 -7.88 -7.47 -9.79
CA TYR A 74 -8.76 -6.45 -9.26
C TYR A 74 -7.92 -5.39 -8.55
N ARG A 75 -8.23 -4.12 -8.82
CA ARG A 75 -7.62 -2.96 -8.18
C ARG A 75 -8.71 -1.98 -7.80
N HIS A 76 -8.78 -1.56 -6.55
CA HIS A 76 -9.77 -0.58 -6.08
C HIS A 76 -9.44 -0.04 -4.67
N CYS A 77 -10.24 0.94 -4.24
CA CYS A 77 -10.31 1.40 -2.85
C CYS A 77 -11.08 0.38 -2.00
N SER A 78 -10.49 -0.12 -0.92
CA SER A 78 -11.17 -1.02 0.02
C SER A 78 -10.92 -0.62 1.48
N LEU A 79 -11.53 -1.35 2.40
CA LEU A 79 -11.23 -1.27 3.83
C LEU A 79 -9.94 -2.05 4.16
N PRO A 80 -9.23 -1.70 5.24
CA PRO A 80 -8.12 -2.50 5.74
C PRO A 80 -8.53 -3.94 6.03
N ASN A 81 -7.59 -4.88 5.88
CA ASN A 81 -7.78 -6.32 6.08
C ASN A 81 -8.68 -7.01 5.04
N THR A 82 -8.86 -6.38 3.88
CA THR A 82 -9.52 -6.99 2.72
C THR A 82 -8.78 -8.25 2.25
N CYS A 83 -7.44 -8.24 2.22
CA CYS A 83 -6.65 -9.41 1.84
C CYS A 83 -6.82 -10.58 2.80
N GLU A 84 -6.87 -10.32 4.10
CA GLU A 84 -7.13 -11.35 5.11
C GLU A 84 -8.54 -11.96 4.92
N PHE A 85 -9.54 -11.09 4.69
CA PHE A 85 -10.90 -11.50 4.41
C PHE A 85 -11.01 -12.36 3.14
N LEU A 86 -10.39 -11.93 2.03
CA LEU A 86 -10.38 -12.67 0.76
C LEU A 86 -9.63 -14.01 0.88
N SER A 87 -8.54 -14.03 1.65
CA SER A 87 -7.80 -15.27 1.93
C SER A 87 -8.69 -16.26 2.67
N ASN A 88 -9.46 -15.82 3.66
CA ASN A 88 -10.38 -16.67 4.41
C ASN A 88 -11.57 -17.16 3.59
N GLN A 89 -11.94 -16.44 2.51
CA GLN A 89 -12.99 -16.86 1.58
C GLN A 89 -12.49 -17.74 0.43
N SER A 90 -11.18 -17.94 0.31
CA SER A 90 -10.61 -18.74 -0.77
C SER A 90 -11.05 -20.21 -0.66
N LEU A 91 -11.55 -20.75 -1.76
CA LEU A 91 -11.98 -22.15 -1.88
C LEU A 91 -10.95 -22.95 -2.69
N PRO A 92 -10.87 -24.28 -2.56
CA PRO A 92 -9.88 -25.10 -3.27
C PRO A 92 -9.87 -24.91 -4.79
N ASN A 93 -11.04 -24.64 -5.36
CA ASN A 93 -11.22 -24.46 -6.80
C ASN A 93 -11.35 -22.99 -7.20
N ASN A 94 -11.28 -22.05 -6.25
CA ASN A 94 -11.44 -20.62 -6.52
C ASN A 94 -10.68 -19.85 -5.45
N TYR A 95 -9.41 -19.59 -5.72
CA TYR A 95 -8.48 -19.15 -4.68
C TYR A 95 -7.82 -17.82 -5.04
N LEU A 96 -7.49 -17.08 -3.98
CA LEU A 96 -6.68 -15.88 -4.04
C LEU A 96 -5.22 -16.28 -4.33
N GLU A 97 -4.72 -15.95 -5.51
CA GLU A 97 -3.31 -16.19 -5.87
C GLU A 97 -2.41 -15.18 -5.17
N HIS A 98 -2.84 -13.91 -5.18
CA HIS A 98 -2.07 -12.81 -4.63
C HIS A 98 -2.99 -11.70 -4.12
N CYS A 99 -2.58 -11.01 -3.05
CA CYS A 99 -3.26 -9.82 -2.56
C CYS A 99 -2.27 -8.88 -1.85
N GLN A 100 -2.42 -7.59 -2.10
CA GLN A 100 -1.62 -6.51 -1.52
C GLN A 100 -2.52 -5.35 -1.11
N GLU A 101 -2.27 -4.83 0.09
CA GLU A 101 -2.85 -3.58 0.59
C GLU A 101 -1.75 -2.53 0.77
N CYS A 102 -2.08 -1.27 0.49
CA CYS A 102 -1.16 -0.16 0.68
C CYS A 102 -1.92 1.16 0.86
N SER A 103 -1.33 2.10 1.60
CA SER A 103 -2.01 3.32 2.08
C SER A 103 -1.42 4.62 1.50
N SER A 104 -0.81 4.56 0.32
CA SER A 104 -0.25 5.71 -0.38
C SER A 104 -0.88 5.86 -1.77
N ASP A 105 -0.91 7.06 -2.33
CA ASP A 105 -1.55 7.28 -3.62
C ASP A 105 -1.00 6.38 -4.72
N LEU A 106 -1.91 5.79 -5.48
CA LEU A 106 -1.66 4.96 -6.66
C LEU A 106 -0.70 3.78 -6.38
N CYS A 107 -0.62 3.34 -5.13
CA CYS A 107 0.32 2.31 -4.69
C CYS A 107 -0.07 0.90 -5.12
N ASN A 108 -1.33 0.70 -5.49
CA ASN A 108 -1.80 -0.55 -6.09
C ASN A 108 -1.43 -0.66 -7.58
N SER A 109 -0.31 -0.05 -7.97
CA SER A 109 0.25 -0.14 -9.32
C SER A 109 1.09 -1.38 -9.52
N SER A 110 1.93 -1.75 -8.55
CA SER A 110 2.91 -2.80 -8.77
C SER A 110 2.35 -4.18 -8.43
N ASP A 111 2.68 -5.19 -9.23
CA ASP A 111 2.71 -6.59 -8.80
C ASP A 111 4.05 -6.93 -8.09
N ASN A 112 4.97 -5.94 -7.94
CA ASN A 112 6.32 -6.13 -7.38
C ASN A 112 6.35 -6.00 -5.85
N LEU A 113 6.21 -7.16 -5.21
CA LEU A 113 6.24 -7.39 -3.77
C LEU A 113 7.65 -7.37 -3.14
N THR A 114 8.40 -6.28 -3.27
CA THR A 114 9.63 -6.09 -2.46
C THR A 114 9.82 -4.63 -2.03
N ALA A 115 8.89 -4.10 -1.24
CA ALA A 115 9.12 -2.85 -0.52
C ALA A 115 8.89 -3.07 0.99
N PHE A 116 9.79 -3.84 1.61
CA PHE A 116 10.00 -3.69 3.04
C PHE A 116 10.43 -2.23 3.29
N PRO A 117 9.83 -1.51 4.24
CA PRO A 117 10.25 -0.15 4.54
C PRO A 117 11.65 -0.18 5.19
N VAL A 118 12.70 0.00 4.39
CA VAL A 118 14.11 0.12 4.81
C VAL A 118 14.36 1.37 5.69
N LYS A 119 13.33 2.17 5.98
CA LYS A 119 13.46 3.42 6.76
C LYS A 119 13.78 3.22 8.24
N ILE A 120 13.66 2.01 8.80
CA ILE A 120 13.91 1.76 10.24
C ILE A 120 15.40 1.47 10.53
N ALA A 121 16.20 1.03 9.56
CA ALA A 121 17.60 0.66 9.80
C ALA A 121 18.55 1.86 9.96
N LEU A 122 18.24 3.01 9.36
CA LEU A 122 19.12 4.20 9.40
C LEU A 122 19.03 4.98 10.72
N PHE A 123 17.96 4.81 11.51
CA PHE A 123 17.80 5.56 12.76
C PHE A 123 18.64 4.99 13.92
N PHE A 124 18.93 3.69 13.92
CA PHE A 124 19.75 3.06 14.97
C PHE A 124 21.25 3.33 14.83
N MET A 125 21.75 3.62 13.62
CA MET A 125 23.17 3.93 13.43
C MET A 125 23.55 5.34 13.87
N LEU A 126 22.61 6.30 13.82
CA LEU A 126 22.89 7.69 14.22
C LEU A 126 22.82 7.94 15.73
N THR A 127 22.06 7.14 16.49
CA THR A 127 21.95 7.32 17.95
C THR A 127 23.13 6.72 18.71
N VAL A 128 23.78 5.68 18.17
CA VAL A 128 24.96 5.06 18.83
C VAL A 128 26.21 5.95 18.72
N SER A 129 26.36 6.73 17.64
CA SER A 129 27.48 7.65 17.46
C SER A 129 27.40 8.95 18.28
N LEU A 130 26.27 9.23 18.93
CA LEU A 130 26.06 10.40 19.79
C LEU A 130 26.14 10.06 21.29
N ILE A 131 26.29 8.78 21.63
CA ILE A 131 26.41 8.28 23.00
C ILE A 131 27.88 7.94 23.36
N TYR A 132 28.77 7.86 22.38
CA TYR A 132 30.22 7.72 22.56
C TYR A 132 30.97 9.01 22.25
#